data_AF-A0A416ZB89-F1
#
_entry.id   AF-A0A416ZB89-F1
#
_cell.length_a   1.000
_cell.length_b   1.000
_cell.length_c   1.000
_cell.angle_alpha   90.00
_cell.angle_beta   90.00
_cell.angle_gamma   90.00
#
_symmetry.space_group_name_H-M   'P 1'
#
loop_
_entity.id
_entity.type
_entity.pdbx_description
1 polymer ?
#
loop_
_entity_poly.entity_id
_entity_poly.type
_entity_poly.pdbx_seq_one_letter_code
_entity_poly.pdbx_strand_id
1 'polypeptide(L)'
;MTCLAKGKCIISFRKSQGGEQQNEEKTEQIIATLKAQLFDFIKTTKKKSNNFDRQNARKEITMTEIRIFESTKTLEVTKTFAKAASRYGSEAYMKLRSARNDFPDFKVVVRSTAAKKKDSFKGLTYAYMEKYIEAHDDEKGTAMKKFLDLRGRSDEAKEALAESCSYKEIKTWFLGQYTEINEFHSTRAALFESTAV
;
A
#
# COMPACT_ATOMS: atom_id res chain seq x y z
N MET A 1 54.06 -43.85 64.88
CA MET A 1 54.38 -44.81 63.80
C MET A 1 53.23 -45.81 63.67
N THR A 2 52.94 -46.20 62.42
CA THR A 2 52.08 -47.32 61.93
C THR A 2 50.58 -47.26 62.24
N CYS A 3 49.72 -46.96 61.25
CA CYS A 3 49.11 -47.82 60.22
C CYS A 3 47.98 -48.75 60.72
N LEU A 4 46.74 -48.61 60.22
CA LEU A 4 46.01 -49.64 59.46
C LEU A 4 44.62 -49.16 58.99
N ALA A 5 44.28 -49.48 57.74
CA ALA A 5 43.08 -49.12 56.99
C ALA A 5 41.88 -50.07 57.20
N LYS A 6 40.67 -49.59 56.82
CA LYS A 6 39.56 -50.32 56.16
C LYS A 6 38.41 -49.29 56.00
N GLY A 7 38.13 -48.77 54.80
CA GLY A 7 37.44 -49.50 53.73
C GLY A 7 35.98 -49.02 53.69
N LYS A 8 35.61 -48.19 52.71
CA LYS A 8 34.22 -47.85 52.41
C LYS A 8 34.03 -47.79 50.90
N CYS A 9 33.34 -48.81 50.39
CA CYS A 9 32.90 -48.94 49.03
C CYS A 9 31.86 -47.86 48.73
N ILE A 10 32.16 -46.96 47.80
CA ILE A 10 31.25 -45.88 47.39
C ILE A 10 30.40 -46.44 46.25
N ILE A 11 29.17 -46.82 46.56
CA ILE A 11 28.18 -47.20 45.56
C ILE A 11 27.86 -45.95 44.74
N SER A 12 28.23 -45.97 43.47
CA SER A 12 27.92 -44.93 42.49
C SER A 12 26.43 -44.99 42.15
N PHE A 13 25.64 -44.17 42.85
CA PHE A 13 24.22 -43.96 42.56
C PHE A 13 24.06 -43.02 41.35
N ARG A 14 23.97 -43.61 40.15
CA ARG A 14 23.77 -42.89 38.88
C ARG A 14 22.31 -42.43 38.79
N LYS A 15 22.04 -41.17 39.13
CA LYS A 15 20.71 -40.55 39.01
C LYS A 15 20.36 -40.39 37.52
N SER A 16 19.40 -41.18 37.05
CA SER A 16 18.82 -41.07 35.71
C SER A 16 17.97 -39.80 35.64
N GLN A 17 18.44 -38.76 34.93
CA GLN A 17 17.70 -37.52 34.66
C GLN A 17 17.59 -37.27 33.15
N GLY A 18 17.16 -38.26 32.36
CA GLY A 18 17.06 -38.14 30.90
C GLY A 18 15.64 -38.10 30.32
N GLY A 19 14.63 -38.57 31.07
CA GLY A 19 13.28 -38.82 30.54
C GLY A 19 12.25 -37.72 30.79
N GLU A 20 12.29 -37.04 31.94
CA GLU A 20 11.30 -36.03 32.32
C GLU A 20 11.47 -34.71 31.57
N GLN A 21 12.72 -34.23 31.42
CA GLN A 21 13.00 -32.94 30.79
C GLN A 21 12.61 -32.91 29.29
N GLN A 22 12.76 -34.04 28.58
CA GLN A 22 12.37 -34.12 27.17
C GLN A 22 10.85 -34.14 26.96
N ASN A 23 10.07 -34.55 27.96
CA ASN A 23 8.61 -34.55 27.88
C ASN A 23 8.09 -33.12 28.11
N GLU A 24 8.65 -32.43 29.09
CA GLU A 24 8.26 -31.06 29.44
C GLU A 24 8.60 -30.07 28.31
N GLU A 25 9.77 -30.20 27.68
CA GLU A 25 10.16 -29.39 26.53
C GLU A 25 9.28 -29.65 25.29
N LYS A 26 8.86 -30.90 25.07
CA LYS A 26 7.89 -31.24 24.01
C LYS A 26 6.52 -30.64 24.28
N THR A 27 6.06 -30.64 25.54
CA THR A 27 4.79 -30.01 25.90
C THR A 27 4.81 -28.50 25.71
N GLU A 28 5.91 -27.82 26.03
CA GLU A 28 6.07 -26.39 25.81
C GLU A 28 6.11 -26.03 24.31
N GLN A 29 6.78 -26.85 23.48
CA GLN A 29 6.76 -26.68 22.01
C GLN A 29 5.35 -26.83 21.42
N ILE A 30 4.56 -27.78 21.92
CA ILE A 30 3.16 -27.97 21.51
C ILE A 30 2.32 -26.77 21.94
N ILE A 31 2.45 -26.31 23.19
CA ILE A 31 1.73 -25.13 23.70
C ILE A 31 2.09 -23.88 22.90
N ALA A 32 3.37 -23.68 22.59
CA ALA A 32 3.83 -22.55 21.77
C ALA A 32 3.23 -22.57 20.36
N THR A 33 3.18 -23.75 19.75
CA THR A 33 2.59 -23.94 18.42
C THR A 33 1.08 -23.64 18.43
N LEU A 34 0.36 -24.14 19.43
CA LEU A 34 -1.07 -23.87 19.59
C LEU A 34 -1.36 -22.39 19.87
N LYS A 35 -0.54 -21.72 20.69
CA LYS A 35 -0.64 -20.28 20.94
C LYS A 35 -0.44 -19.47 19.65
N ALA A 36 0.54 -19.84 18.82
CA ALA A 36 0.78 -19.17 17.53
C ALA A 36 -0.40 -19.34 16.57
N GLN A 37 -0.93 -20.57 16.43
CA GLN A 37 -2.10 -20.85 15.59
C GLN A 37 -3.35 -20.09 16.05
N LEU A 38 -3.59 -20.04 17.37
CA LEU A 38 -4.72 -19.30 17.94
C LEU A 38 -4.56 -17.78 17.73
N PHE A 39 -3.34 -17.25 17.88
CA PHE A 39 -3.07 -15.83 17.65
C PHE A 39 -3.32 -15.42 16.20
N ASP A 40 -2.86 -16.21 15.23
CA ASP A 40 -3.10 -15.96 13.80
C ASP A 40 -4.60 -16.05 13.46
N PHE A 41 -5.33 -16.99 14.07
CA PHE A 41 -6.78 -17.09 13.91
C PHE A 41 -7.52 -15.85 14.46
N ILE A 42 -7.15 -15.36 15.64
CA ILE A 42 -7.72 -14.13 16.21
C ILE A 42 -7.38 -12.91 15.34
N LYS A 43 -6.15 -12.81 14.85
CA LYS A 43 -5.71 -11.70 14.00
C LYS A 43 -6.47 -11.68 12.68
N THR A 44 -6.71 -12.84 12.07
CA THR A 44 -7.45 -12.94 10.79
C THR A 44 -8.93 -12.61 10.95
N THR A 45 -9.58 -13.08 12.02
CA THR A 45 -11.00 -12.77 12.30
C THR A 45 -11.20 -11.29 12.61
N LYS A 46 -10.35 -10.68 13.45
CA LYS A 46 -10.38 -9.23 13.75
C LYS A 46 -10.12 -8.39 12.49
N LYS A 47 -9.20 -8.81 11.61
CA LYS A 47 -8.93 -8.14 10.33
C LYS A 47 -10.14 -8.20 9.38
N LYS A 48 -10.88 -9.32 9.36
CA LYS A 48 -12.07 -9.49 8.52
C LYS A 48 -13.23 -8.60 8.98
N SER A 49 -13.50 -8.51 10.29
CA SER A 49 -14.51 -7.59 10.86
C SER A 49 -14.18 -6.13 10.51
N ASN A 50 -12.95 -5.69 10.83
CA ASN A 50 -12.51 -4.32 10.55
C ASN A 50 -12.62 -3.92 9.07
N ASN A 51 -12.50 -4.86 8.13
CA ASN A 51 -12.68 -4.59 6.70
C ASN A 51 -14.17 -4.45 6.34
N PHE A 52 -15.04 -5.29 6.89
CA PHE A 52 -16.49 -5.21 6.70
C PHE A 52 -17.06 -3.89 7.26
N ASP A 53 -16.69 -3.54 8.49
CA ASP A 53 -17.13 -2.31 9.16
C ASP A 53 -16.67 -1.06 8.38
N ARG A 54 -15.43 -1.06 7.89
CA ARG A 54 -14.91 0.01 7.01
C ARG A 54 -15.63 0.09 5.67
N GLN A 55 -16.01 -1.04 5.08
CA GLN A 55 -16.80 -1.05 3.85
C GLN A 55 -18.21 -0.52 4.08
N ASN A 56 -18.82 -0.85 5.22
CA ASN A 56 -20.16 -0.37 5.57
C ASN A 56 -20.16 1.13 5.91
N ALA A 57 -19.19 1.60 6.71
CA ALA A 57 -19.03 3.03 7.00
C ALA A 57 -18.74 3.86 5.73
N ARG A 58 -17.97 3.32 4.77
CA ARG A 58 -17.79 3.94 3.45
C ARG A 58 -19.08 4.00 2.65
N LYS A 59 -19.94 2.98 2.74
CA LYS A 59 -21.27 2.98 2.11
C LYS A 59 -22.20 4.00 2.76
N GLU A 60 -22.17 4.14 4.08
CA GLU A 60 -23.00 5.09 4.83
C GLU A 60 -22.60 6.55 4.59
N ILE A 61 -21.30 6.86 4.54
CA ILE A 61 -20.81 8.21 4.16
C ILE A 61 -21.18 8.55 2.69
N THR A 62 -21.47 7.54 1.86
CA THR A 62 -21.99 7.74 0.50
C THR A 62 -23.52 7.89 0.41
N MET A 63 -24.26 7.91 1.52
CA MET A 63 -25.74 7.86 1.51
C MET A 63 -26.46 9.14 1.10
N THR A 64 -25.77 10.22 0.77
CA THR A 64 -26.39 11.32 0.04
C THR A 64 -26.24 11.09 -1.46
N GLU A 65 -27.09 10.21 -2.01
CA GLU A 65 -27.13 9.86 -3.44
C GLU A 65 -27.50 11.05 -4.33
N ILE A 66 -28.35 11.94 -3.79
CA ILE A 66 -28.81 13.20 -4.38
C ILE A 66 -28.39 14.33 -3.43
N ARG A 67 -27.62 15.29 -3.92
CA ARG A 67 -27.27 16.52 -3.17
C ARG A 67 -28.00 17.71 -3.76
N ILE A 68 -28.54 18.55 -2.89
CA ILE A 68 -29.28 19.74 -3.27
C ILE A 68 -28.35 20.94 -3.12
N PHE A 69 -28.19 21.71 -4.20
CA PHE A 69 -27.47 22.98 -4.19
C PHE A 69 -28.45 24.11 -4.49
N GLU A 70 -28.80 24.87 -3.46
CA GLU A 70 -29.74 25.99 -3.54
C GLU A 70 -29.18 27.14 -4.39
N SER A 71 -27.89 27.45 -4.23
CA SER A 71 -27.24 28.58 -4.91
C SER A 71 -27.25 28.46 -6.43
N THR A 72 -27.09 27.24 -6.96
CA THR A 72 -27.08 26.95 -8.39
C THR A 72 -28.40 26.37 -8.89
N LYS A 73 -29.38 26.17 -7.99
CA LYS A 73 -30.64 25.43 -8.27
C LYS A 73 -30.37 24.09 -8.97
N THR A 74 -29.44 23.31 -8.43
CA THR A 74 -29.06 22.01 -9.03
C THR A 74 -29.17 20.85 -8.06
N LEU A 75 -29.70 19.73 -8.55
CA LEU A 75 -29.65 18.43 -7.90
C LEU A 75 -28.46 17.65 -8.45
N GLU A 76 -27.38 17.53 -7.68
CA GLU A 76 -26.25 16.70 -8.07
C GLU A 76 -26.49 15.24 -7.71
N VAL A 77 -26.36 14.36 -8.68
CA VAL A 77 -26.44 12.91 -8.49
C VAL A 77 -25.13 12.23 -8.83
N THR A 78 -24.83 11.12 -8.17
CA THR A 78 -23.67 10.30 -8.54
C THR A 78 -23.89 9.56 -9.87
N LYS A 79 -22.82 9.24 -10.59
CA LYS A 79 -22.90 8.52 -11.88
C LYS A 79 -23.56 7.14 -11.74
N THR A 80 -23.31 6.44 -10.65
CA THR A 80 -23.92 5.14 -10.34
C THR A 80 -25.42 5.28 -10.07
N PHE A 81 -25.82 6.29 -9.31
CA PHE A 81 -27.23 6.58 -9.05
C PHE A 81 -27.97 6.99 -10.33
N ALA A 82 -27.39 7.86 -11.16
CA ALA A 82 -27.97 8.24 -12.45
C ALA A 82 -28.20 7.02 -13.37
N LYS A 83 -27.27 6.06 -13.37
CA LYS A 83 -27.41 4.79 -14.12
C LYS A 83 -28.48 3.87 -13.51
N ALA A 84 -28.66 3.86 -12.20
CA ALA A 84 -29.74 3.11 -11.56
C ALA A 84 -31.11 3.76 -11.85
N ALA A 85 -31.16 5.09 -11.79
CA ALA A 85 -32.36 5.89 -12.03
C ALA A 85 -32.78 5.91 -13.52
N SER A 86 -31.91 5.57 -14.46
CA SER A 86 -32.30 5.43 -15.86
C SER A 86 -33.20 4.22 -16.11
N ARG A 87 -33.23 3.24 -15.19
CA ARG A 87 -34.15 2.11 -15.24
C ARG A 87 -35.48 2.53 -14.64
N TYR A 88 -36.50 2.66 -15.48
CA TYR A 88 -37.86 2.97 -15.04
C TYR A 88 -38.35 1.92 -14.03
N GLY A 89 -39.02 2.37 -12.96
CA GLY A 89 -39.50 1.47 -11.90
C GLY A 89 -38.45 1.07 -10.86
N SER A 90 -37.19 1.48 -10.99
CA SER A 90 -36.18 1.22 -9.95
C SER A 90 -36.41 2.10 -8.72
N GLU A 91 -35.89 1.67 -7.57
CA GLU A 91 -35.95 2.46 -6.33
C GLU A 91 -35.26 3.84 -6.51
N ALA A 92 -34.12 3.85 -7.20
CA ALA A 92 -33.39 5.08 -7.53
C ALA A 92 -34.19 6.02 -8.44
N TYR A 93 -34.95 5.48 -9.40
CA TYR A 93 -35.85 6.26 -10.25
C TYR A 93 -36.94 6.93 -9.41
N MET A 94 -37.56 6.19 -8.49
CA MET A 94 -38.62 6.73 -7.62
C MET A 94 -38.09 7.84 -6.70
N LYS A 95 -36.91 7.65 -6.10
CA LYS A 95 -36.24 8.68 -5.30
C LYS A 95 -35.94 9.94 -6.10
N LEU A 96 -35.40 9.80 -7.31
CA LEU A 96 -35.11 10.94 -8.20
C LEU A 96 -36.39 11.65 -8.64
N ARG A 97 -37.48 10.89 -8.86
CA ARG A 97 -38.79 11.45 -9.21
C ARG A 97 -39.37 12.27 -8.06
N SER A 98 -39.32 11.77 -6.82
CA SER A 98 -39.75 12.54 -5.65
C SER A 98 -38.96 13.83 -5.52
N ALA A 99 -37.63 13.77 -5.63
CA ALA A 99 -36.79 14.98 -5.57
C ALA A 99 -37.11 16.00 -6.68
N ARG A 100 -37.48 15.56 -7.88
CA ARG A 100 -37.94 16.45 -8.96
C ARG A 100 -39.30 17.08 -8.69
N ASN A 101 -40.18 16.37 -8.00
CA ASN A 101 -41.49 16.89 -7.62
C ASN A 101 -41.36 17.96 -6.53
N ASP A 102 -40.46 17.75 -5.57
CA ASP A 102 -40.19 18.71 -4.49
C ASP A 102 -39.49 19.97 -5.02
N PHE A 103 -38.62 19.81 -6.04
CA PHE A 103 -37.82 20.89 -6.63
C PHE A 103 -38.00 20.97 -8.16
N PRO A 104 -39.15 21.46 -8.66
CA PRO A 104 -39.45 21.49 -10.09
C PRO A 104 -38.52 22.43 -10.88
N ASP A 105 -38.03 23.49 -10.25
CA ASP A 105 -37.14 24.49 -10.87
C ASP A 105 -35.67 24.04 -10.93
N PHE A 106 -35.32 22.93 -10.28
CA PHE A 106 -33.94 22.52 -10.13
C PHE A 106 -33.48 21.63 -11.28
N LYS A 107 -32.26 21.88 -11.76
CA LYS A 107 -31.63 21.07 -12.82
C LYS A 107 -30.91 19.86 -12.22
N VAL A 108 -31.19 18.66 -12.72
CA VAL A 108 -30.44 17.45 -12.35
C VAL A 108 -29.11 17.39 -13.10
N VAL A 109 -28.00 17.33 -12.37
CA VAL A 109 -26.63 17.27 -12.91
C VAL A 109 -25.93 16.03 -12.38
N VAL A 110 -25.27 15.28 -13.26
CA VAL A 110 -24.45 14.13 -12.84
C VAL A 110 -23.08 14.64 -12.41
N ARG A 111 -22.68 14.36 -11.16
CA ARG A 111 -21.34 14.70 -10.67
C ARG A 111 -20.29 14.02 -11.54
N SER A 112 -19.48 14.83 -12.22
CA SER A 112 -18.24 14.36 -12.83
C SER A 112 -17.20 14.16 -11.72
N THR A 113 -16.69 12.94 -11.57
CA THR A 113 -15.46 12.74 -10.80
C THR A 113 -14.33 13.41 -11.55
N ALA A 114 -13.49 14.19 -10.88
CA ALA A 114 -12.30 14.77 -11.48
C ALA A 114 -11.52 13.66 -12.22
N ALA A 115 -11.23 13.90 -13.50
CA ALA A 115 -10.43 12.97 -14.28
C ALA A 115 -9.10 12.78 -13.53
N LYS A 116 -8.77 11.53 -13.18
CA LYS A 116 -7.46 11.25 -12.62
C LYS A 116 -6.45 11.67 -13.67
N LYS A 117 -5.57 12.63 -13.34
CA LYS A 117 -4.48 13.03 -14.23
C LYS A 117 -3.76 11.76 -14.63
N LYS A 118 -3.74 11.47 -15.93
CA LYS A 118 -3.03 10.31 -16.48
C LYS A 118 -1.59 10.46 -16.03
N ASP A 119 -1.06 9.45 -15.34
CA ASP A 119 0.36 9.42 -15.01
C ASP A 119 1.11 9.28 -16.33
N SER A 120 1.51 10.42 -16.91
CA SER A 120 2.21 10.52 -18.19
C SER A 120 3.58 9.86 -18.16
N PHE A 121 4.01 9.36 -17.00
CA PHE A 121 5.35 8.84 -16.77
C PHE A 121 5.36 7.39 -16.26
N LYS A 122 4.29 6.61 -16.53
CA LYS A 122 4.35 5.15 -16.31
C LYS A 122 5.57 4.58 -17.04
N GLY A 123 6.52 4.03 -16.27
CA GLY A 123 7.73 3.40 -16.79
C GLY A 123 9.05 4.03 -16.34
N LEU A 124 9.02 5.23 -15.73
CA LEU A 124 10.23 5.89 -15.21
C LEU A 124 10.67 5.30 -13.85
N THR A 125 10.91 3.99 -13.80
CA THR A 125 11.33 3.31 -12.56
C THR A 125 12.79 3.65 -12.20
N TYR A 126 13.20 3.37 -10.97
CA TYR A 126 14.61 3.51 -10.58
C TYR A 126 15.56 2.73 -11.50
N ALA A 127 15.19 1.51 -11.90
CA ALA A 127 15.98 0.69 -12.80
C ALA A 127 16.09 1.30 -14.21
N TYR A 128 15.07 2.06 -14.64
CA TYR A 128 15.15 2.80 -15.90
C TYR A 128 16.12 3.98 -15.78
N MET A 129 16.02 4.76 -14.70
CA MET A 129 16.91 5.91 -14.45
C MET A 129 18.37 5.45 -14.38
N GLU A 130 18.64 4.35 -13.67
CA GLU A 130 19.97 3.77 -13.52
C GLU A 130 20.57 3.38 -14.88
N LYS A 131 19.86 2.59 -15.69
CA LYS A 131 20.30 2.22 -17.05
C LYS A 131 20.51 3.42 -17.96
N TYR A 132 19.65 4.43 -17.83
CA TYR A 132 19.78 5.63 -18.65
C TYR A 132 21.04 6.41 -18.29
N ILE A 133 21.31 6.57 -16.99
CA ILE A 133 22.52 7.23 -16.50
C ILE A 133 23.75 6.42 -16.92
N GLU A 134 23.76 5.09 -16.80
CA GLU A 134 24.88 4.26 -17.27
C GLU A 134 25.21 4.46 -18.75
N ALA A 135 24.20 4.67 -19.60
CA ALA A 135 24.38 4.88 -21.04
C ALA A 135 24.78 6.31 -21.41
N HIS A 136 24.54 7.30 -20.54
CA HIS A 136 24.74 8.73 -20.81
C HIS A 136 25.67 9.42 -19.79
N ASP A 137 26.33 8.68 -18.90
CA ASP A 137 27.25 9.26 -17.92
C ASP A 137 28.50 9.77 -18.65
N ASP A 138 29.05 10.85 -18.13
CA ASP A 138 30.37 11.32 -18.54
C ASP A 138 31.44 10.30 -18.10
N GLU A 139 32.61 10.29 -18.74
CA GLU A 139 33.75 9.40 -18.39
C GLU A 139 34.14 9.43 -16.90
N LYS A 140 33.69 10.46 -16.16
CA LYS A 140 33.94 10.66 -14.72
C LYS A 140 32.90 10.03 -13.79
N GLY A 141 31.79 9.50 -14.29
CA GLY A 141 30.79 8.79 -13.47
C GLY A 141 30.04 9.67 -12.46
N THR A 142 29.92 10.98 -12.74
CA THR A 142 29.46 11.95 -11.74
C THR A 142 27.95 11.95 -11.56
N ALA A 143 27.19 11.64 -12.62
CA ALA A 143 25.74 11.56 -12.55
C ALA A 143 25.29 10.32 -11.78
N MET A 144 25.98 9.19 -11.96
CA MET A 144 25.69 7.96 -11.20
C MET A 144 25.96 8.13 -9.71
N LYS A 145 27.08 8.75 -9.32
CA LYS A 145 27.39 9.02 -7.91
C LYS A 145 26.30 9.87 -7.24
N LYS A 146 25.86 10.96 -7.89
CA LYS A 146 24.77 11.81 -7.38
C LYS A 146 23.45 11.05 -7.26
N PHE A 147 23.14 10.18 -8.21
CA PHE A 147 21.91 9.36 -8.14
C PHE A 147 21.94 8.36 -6.98
N LEU A 148 23.08 7.71 -6.74
CA LEU A 148 23.25 6.79 -5.61
C LEU A 148 23.20 7.52 -4.27
N ASP A 149 23.73 8.73 -4.21
CA ASP A 149 23.67 9.60 -3.03
C ASP A 149 22.23 10.00 -2.68
N LEU A 150 21.48 10.49 -3.68
CA LEU A 150 20.04 10.79 -3.51
C LEU A 150 19.22 9.55 -3.09
N ARG A 151 19.66 8.35 -3.47
CA ARG A 151 19.04 7.08 -3.05
C ARG A 151 19.47 6.60 -1.66
N GLY A 152 20.39 7.27 -1.00
CA GLY A 152 20.97 6.81 0.27
C GLY A 152 21.76 5.49 0.12
N ARG A 153 22.29 5.22 -1.07
CA ARG A 153 23.02 3.98 -1.41
C ARG A 153 24.50 4.21 -1.71
N SER A 154 24.97 5.45 -1.75
CA SER A 154 26.39 5.78 -1.75
C SER A 154 27.03 5.28 -0.45
N ASP A 155 28.33 5.01 -0.48
CA ASP A 155 29.03 4.54 0.72
C ASP A 155 29.04 5.64 1.81
N GLU A 156 29.16 6.89 1.38
CA GLU A 156 29.03 8.10 2.21
C GLU A 156 27.63 8.22 2.87
N ALA A 157 26.55 8.00 2.12
CA ALA A 157 25.19 8.09 2.66
C ALA A 157 24.84 6.93 3.60
N LYS A 158 25.38 5.73 3.36
CA LYS A 158 25.22 4.58 4.27
C LYS A 158 25.90 4.85 5.62
N GLU A 159 27.10 5.42 5.60
CA GLU A 159 27.82 5.82 6.82
C GLU A 159 27.08 6.91 7.59
N ALA A 160 26.45 7.85 6.89
CA ALA A 160 25.66 8.93 7.49
C ALA A 160 24.24 8.52 7.95
N LEU A 161 23.81 7.27 7.70
CA LEU A 161 22.40 6.85 7.80
C LEU A 161 21.43 7.83 7.12
N ALA A 162 21.85 8.44 6.02
CA ALA A 162 21.03 9.40 5.30
C ALA A 162 19.81 8.70 4.68
N GLU A 163 18.62 9.25 4.94
CA GLU A 163 17.40 8.75 4.32
C GLU A 163 17.41 9.03 2.82
N SER A 164 16.89 8.09 2.03
CA SER A 164 16.71 8.30 0.60
C SER A 164 15.73 9.45 0.35
N CYS A 165 16.07 10.36 -0.56
CA CYS A 165 15.11 11.37 -1.02
C CYS A 165 13.84 10.71 -1.57
N SER A 166 12.73 11.43 -1.53
CA SER A 166 11.48 10.90 -2.07
C SER A 166 11.61 10.64 -3.58
N TYR A 167 10.92 9.61 -4.09
CA TYR A 167 10.92 9.29 -5.51
C TYR A 167 10.58 10.51 -6.39
N LYS A 168 9.70 11.40 -5.88
CA LYS A 168 9.29 12.61 -6.58
C LYS A 168 10.46 13.59 -6.76
N GLU A 169 11.31 13.74 -5.76
CA GLU A 169 12.48 14.63 -5.80
C GLU A 169 13.54 14.06 -6.75
N ILE A 170 13.86 12.77 -6.61
CA ILE A 170 14.81 12.07 -7.50
C ILE A 170 14.35 12.15 -8.96
N LYS A 171 13.05 11.96 -9.19
CA LYS A 171 12.44 12.10 -10.51
C LYS A 171 12.55 13.52 -11.07
N THR A 172 12.33 14.54 -10.24
CA THR A 172 12.42 15.94 -10.67
C THR A 172 13.85 16.29 -11.04
N TRP A 173 14.82 15.84 -10.25
CA TRP A 173 16.24 15.95 -10.56
C TRP A 173 16.60 15.28 -11.88
N PHE A 174 16.18 14.01 -12.07
CA PHE A 174 16.49 13.24 -13.28
C PHE A 174 15.92 13.90 -14.56
N LEU A 175 14.66 14.35 -14.51
CA LEU A 175 14.03 15.02 -15.65
C LEU A 175 14.59 16.44 -15.90
N GLY A 176 15.17 17.09 -14.89
CA GLY A 176 15.88 18.34 -15.04
C GLY A 176 17.28 18.16 -15.65
N GLN A 177 17.94 17.04 -15.36
CA GLN A 177 19.26 16.71 -15.89
C GLN A 177 19.18 16.24 -17.35
N TYR A 178 18.15 15.47 -17.70
CA TYR A 178 17.96 14.90 -19.04
C TYR A 178 16.66 15.41 -19.65
N THR A 179 16.70 16.61 -20.23
CA THR A 179 15.52 17.26 -20.81
C THR A 179 15.01 16.49 -22.04
N GLU A 180 15.87 15.75 -22.74
CA GLU A 180 15.51 14.97 -23.93
C GLU A 180 14.48 13.87 -23.61
N ILE A 181 14.60 13.25 -22.44
CA ILE A 181 13.65 12.21 -21.99
C ILE A 181 12.28 12.83 -21.74
N ASN A 182 12.25 14.05 -21.16
CA ASN A 182 11.02 14.76 -20.90
C ASN A 182 10.29 15.12 -22.20
N GLU A 183 11.05 15.56 -23.21
CA GLU A 183 10.53 15.83 -24.57
C GLU A 183 10.04 14.56 -25.26
N PHE A 184 10.76 13.45 -25.14
CA PHE A 184 10.36 12.16 -25.70
C PHE A 184 9.04 11.66 -25.10
N HIS A 185 8.86 11.76 -23.78
CA HIS A 185 7.61 11.39 -23.12
C HIS A 185 6.44 12.30 -23.53
N SER A 186 6.69 13.60 -23.69
CA SER A 186 5.69 14.57 -24.14
C SER A 186 5.23 14.27 -25.57
N THR A 187 6.17 13.99 -26.47
CA THR A 187 5.90 13.61 -27.87
C THR A 187 5.12 12.31 -27.96
N ARG A 188 5.53 11.28 -27.19
CA ARG A 188 4.83 10.00 -27.15
C ARG A 188 3.41 10.13 -26.59
N ALA A 189 3.21 10.98 -25.59
CA ALA A 189 1.88 11.25 -25.06
C ALA A 189 0.96 11.88 -26.12
N ALA A 190 1.48 12.82 -26.92
CA ALA A 190 0.74 13.44 -28.02
C ALA A 190 0.34 12.43 -29.11
N LEU A 191 1.22 11.47 -29.45
CA LEU A 191 0.90 10.40 -30.41
C LEU A 191 -0.30 9.56 -29.95
N PHE A 192 -0.32 9.13 -28.68
CA PHE A 192 -1.44 8.35 -28.16
C PHE A 192 -2.77 9.12 -28.15
N GLU A 193 -2.74 10.43 -27.92
CA GLU A 193 -3.95 11.25 -27.94
C GLU A 193 -4.49 11.43 -29.36
N SER A 194 -3.61 11.57 -30.36
CA SER A 194 -4.01 11.67 -31.77
C SER A 194 -4.69 10.40 -32.31
N THR A 195 -4.34 9.23 -31.77
CA THR A 195 -4.95 7.94 -32.14
C THR A 195 -6.27 7.64 -31.39
N ALA A 196 -6.65 8.50 -30.44
CA ALA A 196 -7.87 8.35 -29.65
C ALA A 196 -9.04 9.23 -30.17
N VAL A 197 -8.83 9.93 -31.30
CA VAL A 197 -9.85 10.64 -32.08
C VAL A 197 -10.43 9.69 -33.11
#